data_AF-A0A1V5FWF4-F1
#
_entry.id   AF-A0A1V5FWF4-F1
#
_cell.length_a   1.000
_cell.length_b   1.000
_cell.length_c   1.000
_cell.angle_alpha   90.00
_cell.angle_beta   90.00
_cell.angle_gamma   90.00
#
_symmetry.space_group_name_H-M   'P 1'
#
loop_
_entity.id
_entity.type
_entity.pdbx_description
1 polymer ?
#
loop_
_entity_poly.entity_id
_entity_poly.type
_entity_poly.pdbx_seq_one_letter_code
_entity_poly.pdbx_strand_id
1 'polypeptide(L)'
;MAEVSAPEQPQDETPPPPAEKLNIRAILVSYQGAIGAGEQVKLSQPQAKARAEQVARLARRPDQDFGLLAKRYSDAPSAEQGGVIPPFEQDEVDPTIAQATLALQPGQISEPIESPYGYYVIQRLPNSAESQLAPPEEGPGIWRSVLVAFAGAKDARPGLRRSYIEAKEMAIHLRMRAVHPDTDFAAMAREYSDEPVSAVQGGRLGPMSREAQTPQFAKIMVELQPGEVSQVIESPVGFYIFKRER
;
A
#
# COMPACT_ATOMS: atom_id res chain seq x y z
N MET A 1 -26.19 -4.91 -66.44
CA MET A 1 -25.64 -5.57 -65.24
C MET A 1 -25.17 -4.45 -64.33
N ALA A 2 -25.87 -4.21 -63.23
CA ALA A 2 -25.50 -3.22 -62.23
C ALA A 2 -25.49 -3.97 -60.89
N GLU A 3 -24.29 -4.14 -60.32
CA GLU A 3 -24.11 -4.68 -58.98
C GLU A 3 -24.64 -3.68 -57.95
N VAL A 4 -25.54 -4.17 -57.10
CA VAL A 4 -26.07 -3.42 -55.97
C VAL A 4 -25.17 -3.76 -54.77
N SER A 5 -24.31 -2.82 -54.37
CA SER A 5 -23.55 -2.92 -53.11
C SER A 5 -24.48 -2.92 -51.91
N ALA A 6 -24.30 -3.89 -51.02
CA ALA A 6 -24.99 -3.99 -49.75
C ALA A 6 -24.59 -2.84 -48.80
N PRO A 7 -25.47 -2.43 -47.86
CA PRO A 7 -25.14 -1.41 -46.87
C PRO A 7 -24.18 -1.97 -45.80
N GLU A 8 -23.10 -1.24 -45.53
CA GLU A 8 -22.21 -1.49 -44.38
C GLU A 8 -23.01 -1.42 -43.07
N GLN A 9 -22.88 -2.46 -42.25
CA GLN A 9 -23.45 -2.48 -40.91
C GLN A 9 -22.71 -1.46 -40.02
N PRO A 10 -23.41 -0.77 -39.11
CA PRO A 10 -22.75 0.14 -38.16
C PRO A 10 -21.75 -0.66 -37.32
N GLN A 11 -20.50 -0.20 -37.32
CA GLN A 11 -19.44 -0.76 -36.51
C GLN A 11 -19.86 -0.69 -35.04
N ASP A 12 -19.81 -1.84 -34.39
CA ASP A 12 -20.05 -2.04 -32.97
C ASP A 12 -18.94 -1.29 -32.20
N GLU A 13 -19.09 0.03 -32.01
CA GLU A 13 -18.24 0.81 -31.12
C GLU A 13 -18.44 0.25 -29.71
N THR A 14 -17.56 -0.67 -29.34
CA THR A 14 -17.44 -1.11 -27.96
C THR A 14 -17.26 0.16 -27.13
N PRO A 15 -18.13 0.43 -26.12
CA PRO A 15 -17.97 1.62 -25.31
C PRO A 15 -16.55 1.62 -24.74
N PRO A 16 -15.85 2.77 -24.72
CA PRO A 16 -14.49 2.83 -24.20
C PRO A 16 -14.48 2.19 -22.81
N PRO A 17 -13.46 1.39 -22.48
CA PRO A 17 -13.35 0.81 -21.15
C PRO A 17 -13.53 1.95 -20.13
N PRO A 18 -14.29 1.72 -19.04
CA PRO A 18 -14.55 2.77 -18.06
C PRO A 18 -13.22 3.40 -17.64
N ALA A 19 -13.18 4.73 -17.67
CA ALA A 19 -11.96 5.49 -17.40
C ALA A 19 -11.35 5.01 -16.07
N GLU A 20 -10.11 4.54 -16.13
CA GLU A 20 -9.44 4.01 -14.96
C GLU A 20 -9.17 5.15 -13.98
N LYS A 21 -9.84 5.10 -12.82
CA LYS A 21 -9.62 6.09 -11.77
C LYS A 21 -8.22 5.95 -11.20
N LEU A 22 -7.49 7.05 -11.17
CA LEU A 22 -6.13 7.13 -10.67
C LEU A 22 -6.12 7.46 -9.18
N ASN A 23 -5.29 6.76 -8.43
CA ASN A 23 -5.08 7.02 -7.01
C ASN A 23 -3.70 7.62 -6.78
N ILE A 24 -3.63 8.72 -6.03
CA ILE A 24 -2.36 9.30 -5.60
C ILE A 24 -2.43 9.82 -4.17
N ARG A 25 -1.26 10.04 -3.59
CA ARG A 25 -1.08 11.01 -2.52
C ARG A 25 -0.05 12.05 -2.92
N ALA A 26 -0.20 13.27 -2.42
CA ALA A 26 0.58 14.42 -2.85
C ALA A 26 1.07 15.27 -1.68
N ILE A 27 2.23 15.88 -1.88
CA ILE A 27 2.77 16.96 -1.07
C ILE A 27 2.83 18.19 -1.95
N LEU A 28 2.11 19.24 -1.58
CA LEU A 28 2.16 20.53 -2.25
C LEU A 28 3.08 21.46 -1.48
N VAL A 29 4.08 22.02 -2.15
CA VAL A 29 4.88 23.12 -1.61
C VAL A 29 4.53 24.39 -2.37
N SER A 30 3.73 25.24 -1.74
CA SER A 30 3.29 26.50 -2.34
C SER A 30 4.36 27.59 -2.20
N TYR A 31 4.28 28.59 -3.06
CA TYR A 31 5.11 29.81 -2.98
C TYR A 31 4.21 31.05 -2.94
N GLN A 32 4.79 32.17 -2.54
CA GLN A 32 4.09 33.45 -2.46
C GLN A 32 3.57 33.85 -3.85
N GLY A 33 2.25 34.01 -3.96
CA GLY A 33 1.58 34.33 -5.23
C GLY A 33 1.14 33.13 -6.06
N ALA A 34 1.37 31.89 -5.60
CA ALA A 34 0.75 30.72 -6.18
C ALA A 34 -0.77 30.70 -5.90
N ILE A 35 -1.55 30.08 -6.77
CA ILE A 35 -3.01 29.96 -6.61
C ILE A 35 -3.31 29.19 -5.33
N GLY A 36 -4.17 29.73 -4.47
CA GLY A 36 -4.57 29.08 -3.22
C GLY A 36 -3.49 29.09 -2.13
N ALA A 37 -2.33 29.73 -2.35
CA ALA A 37 -1.33 29.92 -1.29
C ALA A 37 -1.89 30.84 -0.20
N GLY A 38 -1.89 30.38 1.05
CA GLY A 38 -2.29 31.22 2.17
C GLY A 38 -1.31 32.37 2.42
N GLU A 39 -1.77 33.44 3.09
CA GLU A 39 -0.95 34.63 3.39
C GLU A 39 0.33 34.33 4.19
N GLN A 40 0.35 33.20 4.90
CA GLN A 40 1.50 32.68 5.64
C GLN A 40 2.62 32.14 4.74
N VAL A 41 2.36 31.86 3.45
CA VAL A 41 3.33 31.32 2.51
C VAL A 41 4.30 32.42 2.08
N LYS A 42 5.52 32.38 2.62
CA LYS A 42 6.58 33.36 2.35
C LYS A 42 7.70 32.84 1.45
N LEU A 43 7.60 31.59 0.99
CA LEU A 43 8.61 31.00 0.10
C LEU A 43 8.57 31.70 -1.25
N SER A 44 9.72 32.04 -1.81
CA SER A 44 9.82 32.34 -3.24
C SER A 44 9.69 31.07 -4.07
N GLN A 45 9.34 31.20 -5.35
CA GLN A 45 9.23 30.06 -6.26
C GLN A 45 10.52 29.19 -6.27
N PRO A 46 11.76 29.74 -6.34
CA PRO A 46 12.98 28.94 -6.20
C PRO A 46 13.12 28.21 -4.86
N GLN A 47 12.66 28.82 -3.76
CA GLN A 47 12.70 28.20 -2.43
C GLN A 47 11.69 27.07 -2.30
N ALA A 48 10.49 27.24 -2.85
CA ALA A 48 9.48 26.19 -2.91
C ALA A 48 9.97 25.00 -3.75
N LYS A 49 10.59 25.25 -4.90
CA LYS A 49 11.23 24.21 -5.71
C LYS A 49 12.28 23.43 -4.92
N ALA A 50 13.24 24.13 -4.31
CA ALA A 50 14.31 23.50 -3.54
C ALA A 50 13.76 22.65 -2.37
N ARG A 51 12.69 23.13 -1.72
CA ARG A 51 11.99 22.38 -0.66
C ARG A 51 11.28 21.15 -1.22
N ALA A 52 10.57 21.28 -2.34
CA ALA A 52 9.93 20.14 -3.00
C ALA A 52 10.95 19.07 -3.41
N GLU A 53 12.10 19.47 -3.97
CA GLU A 53 13.20 18.56 -4.30
C GLU A 53 13.76 17.86 -3.05
N GLN A 54 13.92 18.58 -1.94
CA GLN A 54 14.32 17.98 -0.67
C GLN A 54 13.31 16.95 -0.18
N VAL A 55 12.01 17.28 -0.23
CA VAL A 55 10.95 16.37 0.20
C VAL A 55 10.88 15.15 -0.71
N ALA A 56 11.02 15.30 -2.03
CA ALA A 56 11.07 14.18 -2.96
C ALA A 56 12.24 13.23 -2.64
N ARG A 57 13.44 13.78 -2.37
CA ARG A 57 14.60 12.97 -1.94
C ARG A 57 14.38 12.26 -0.62
N LEU A 58 13.71 12.89 0.35
CA LEU A 58 13.37 12.25 1.62
C LEU A 58 12.34 11.13 1.41
N ALA A 59 11.28 11.41 0.65
CA ALA A 59 10.18 10.49 0.43
C ALA A 59 10.60 9.20 -0.29
N ARG A 60 11.67 9.25 -1.10
CA ARG A 60 12.25 8.07 -1.77
C ARG A 60 13.16 7.22 -0.89
N ARG A 61 13.41 7.62 0.36
CA ARG A 61 14.21 6.79 1.27
C ARG A 61 13.34 5.68 1.86
N PRO A 62 13.87 4.45 2.03
CA PRO A 62 13.10 3.31 2.48
C PRO A 62 12.56 3.43 3.92
N ASP A 63 13.15 4.30 4.74
CA ASP A 63 12.76 4.53 6.13
C ASP A 63 11.75 5.68 6.31
N GLN A 64 11.34 6.34 5.23
CA GLN A 64 10.49 7.52 5.29
C GLN A 64 9.04 7.21 4.91
N ASP A 65 8.10 7.69 5.72
CA ASP A 65 6.67 7.59 5.44
C ASP A 65 6.20 8.86 4.72
N PHE A 66 5.76 8.72 3.47
CA PHE A 66 5.28 9.84 2.66
C PHE A 66 4.07 10.54 3.29
N GLY A 67 3.19 9.82 3.99
CA GLY A 67 2.03 10.42 4.66
C GLY A 67 2.44 11.31 5.83
N LEU A 68 3.46 10.92 6.59
CA LEU A 68 4.06 11.78 7.63
C LEU A 68 4.76 13.00 7.02
N LEU A 69 5.43 12.83 5.88
CA LEU A 69 6.02 13.95 5.15
C LEU A 69 4.93 14.91 4.63
N ALA A 70 3.81 14.39 4.13
CA ALA A 70 2.68 15.20 3.69
C ALA A 70 2.10 16.01 4.85
N LYS A 71 1.85 15.40 6.01
CA LYS A 71 1.40 16.13 7.21
C LYS A 71 2.36 17.24 7.64
N ARG A 72 3.67 17.04 7.42
CA ARG A 72 4.70 17.98 7.87
C ARG A 72 4.99 19.10 6.88
N TYR A 73 4.96 18.80 5.59
CA TYR A 73 5.50 19.67 4.55
C TYR A 73 4.49 20.11 3.49
N SER A 74 3.30 19.51 3.45
CA SER A 74 2.29 19.85 2.45
C SER A 74 1.46 21.04 2.89
N ASP A 75 1.28 21.99 1.98
CA ASP A 75 0.38 23.14 2.12
C ASP A 75 -1.06 22.81 1.64
N ALA A 76 -1.29 21.61 1.09
CA ALA A 76 -2.59 21.18 0.60
C ALA A 76 -3.53 20.71 1.74
N PRO A 77 -4.88 20.84 1.59
CA PRO A 77 -5.83 20.34 2.58
C PRO A 77 -5.73 18.84 2.87
N SER A 78 -5.27 18.04 1.90
CA SER A 78 -5.05 16.60 2.05
C SER A 78 -3.88 16.26 2.98
N ALA A 79 -3.07 17.24 3.42
CA ALA A 79 -1.95 17.04 4.33
C ALA A 79 -2.33 16.22 5.57
N GLU A 80 -3.44 16.57 6.23
CA GLU A 80 -3.94 15.89 7.44
C GLU A 80 -4.29 14.42 7.20
N GLN A 81 -4.65 14.07 5.97
CA GLN A 81 -4.95 12.71 5.52
C GLN A 81 -3.72 12.03 4.90
N GLY A 82 -2.52 12.50 5.21
CA GLY A 82 -1.28 11.94 4.67
C GLY A 82 -1.10 12.20 3.17
N GLY A 83 -1.69 13.28 2.67
CA GLY A 83 -1.62 13.70 1.28
C GLY A 83 -2.57 12.96 0.35
N VAL A 84 -3.39 12.02 0.83
CA VAL A 84 -4.26 11.20 -0.02
C VAL A 84 -5.29 12.07 -0.73
N ILE A 85 -5.37 11.92 -2.05
CA ILE A 85 -6.35 12.60 -2.90
C ILE A 85 -7.42 11.57 -3.27
N PRO A 86 -8.73 11.93 -3.25
CA PRO A 86 -9.79 11.05 -3.73
C PRO A 86 -9.49 10.54 -5.16
N PRO A 87 -9.86 9.29 -5.48
CA PRO A 87 -9.66 8.74 -6.82
C PRO A 87 -10.26 9.65 -7.88
N PHE A 88 -9.50 9.94 -8.94
CA PHE A 88 -9.93 10.87 -10.00
C PHE A 88 -9.69 10.32 -11.40
N GLU A 89 -10.44 10.82 -12.37
CA GLU A 89 -10.24 10.62 -13.80
C GLU A 89 -9.29 11.70 -14.36
N GLN A 90 -8.68 11.43 -15.52
CA GLN A 90 -7.62 12.27 -16.09
C GLN A 90 -8.06 13.74 -16.30
N ASP A 91 -9.34 13.96 -16.57
CA ASP A 91 -9.96 15.26 -16.83
C ASP A 91 -10.45 15.97 -15.55
N GLU A 92 -10.43 15.30 -14.39
CA GLU A 92 -10.84 15.86 -13.10
C GLU A 92 -9.70 16.59 -12.35
N VAL A 93 -8.46 16.52 -12.86
CA VAL A 93 -7.26 17.10 -12.23
C VAL A 93 -6.45 17.94 -13.23
N ASP A 94 -5.49 18.73 -12.72
CA ASP A 94 -4.54 19.47 -13.56
C ASP A 94 -3.83 18.52 -14.54
N PRO A 95 -3.78 18.84 -15.86
CA PRO A 95 -3.20 17.97 -16.87
C PRO A 95 -1.76 17.55 -16.59
N THR A 96 -0.97 18.41 -15.95
CA THR A 96 0.43 18.13 -15.59
C THR A 96 0.49 17.06 -14.51
N ILE A 97 -0.42 17.10 -13.54
CA ILE A 97 -0.53 16.09 -12.49
C ILE A 97 -1.02 14.78 -13.10
N ALA A 98 -2.06 14.82 -13.94
CA ALA A 98 -2.58 13.62 -14.58
C ALA A 98 -1.51 12.90 -15.41
N GLN A 99 -0.77 13.65 -16.23
CA GLN A 99 0.31 13.11 -17.06
C GLN A 99 1.45 12.54 -16.21
N ALA A 100 1.82 13.22 -15.13
CA ALA A 100 2.83 12.71 -14.21
C ALA A 100 2.36 11.43 -13.50
N THR A 101 1.10 11.36 -13.06
CA THR A 101 0.52 10.16 -12.43
C THR A 101 0.57 8.97 -13.39
N LEU A 102 0.18 9.16 -14.65
CA LEU A 102 0.19 8.10 -15.66
C LEU A 102 1.61 7.60 -15.98
N ALA A 103 2.61 8.48 -15.92
CA ALA A 103 4.01 8.13 -16.16
C ALA A 103 4.66 7.36 -14.99
N LEU A 104 4.06 7.39 -13.80
CA LEU A 104 4.56 6.68 -12.63
C LEU A 104 4.04 5.24 -12.58
N GLN A 105 4.85 4.32 -12.08
CA GLN A 105 4.36 3.02 -11.60
C GLN A 105 3.71 3.18 -10.22
N PRO A 106 2.73 2.32 -9.84
CA PRO A 106 2.25 2.27 -8.46
C PRO A 106 3.43 2.23 -7.47
N GLY A 107 3.33 2.94 -6.36
CA GLY A 107 4.40 3.09 -5.36
C GLY A 107 5.48 4.13 -5.71
N GLN A 108 5.70 4.41 -6.99
CA GLN A 108 6.72 5.34 -7.45
C GLN A 108 6.40 6.80 -7.05
N ILE A 109 7.45 7.56 -6.75
CA ILE A 109 7.39 8.97 -6.34
C ILE A 109 7.98 9.85 -7.44
N SER A 110 7.25 10.89 -7.86
CA SER A 110 7.66 11.83 -8.89
C SER A 110 8.85 12.70 -8.48
N GLU A 111 9.49 13.34 -9.47
CA GLU A 111 10.19 14.60 -9.24
C GLU A 111 9.19 15.73 -8.91
N PRO A 112 9.64 16.88 -8.38
CA PRO A 112 8.77 18.04 -8.22
C PRO A 112 8.16 18.49 -9.55
N ILE A 113 6.83 18.50 -9.58
CA ILE A 113 6.01 18.92 -10.71
C ILE A 113 5.58 20.36 -10.46
N GLU A 114 5.94 21.25 -11.37
CA GLU A 114 5.49 22.64 -11.31
C GLU A 114 4.02 22.75 -11.71
N SER A 115 3.26 23.53 -10.95
CA SER A 115 1.84 23.78 -11.19
C SER A 115 1.48 25.22 -10.79
N PRO A 116 0.30 25.73 -11.17
CA PRO A 116 -0.20 27.03 -10.73
C PRO A 116 -0.34 27.16 -9.19
N TYR A 117 -0.45 26.04 -8.47
CA TYR A 117 -0.64 26.00 -7.01
C TYR A 117 0.69 25.93 -6.23
N GLY A 118 1.81 25.70 -6.94
CA GLY A 118 3.12 25.41 -6.35
C GLY A 118 3.77 24.19 -6.96
N TYR A 119 4.67 23.57 -6.21
CA TYR A 119 5.37 22.34 -6.63
C TYR A 119 4.74 21.12 -5.96
N TYR A 120 4.24 20.19 -6.76
CA TYR A 120 3.73 18.92 -6.30
C TYR A 120 4.82 17.84 -6.30
N VAL A 121 4.90 17.07 -5.23
CA VAL A 121 5.55 15.75 -5.22
C VAL A 121 4.43 14.75 -5.03
N ILE A 122 4.27 13.82 -5.98
CA ILE A 122 3.19 12.83 -5.93
C ILE A 122 3.75 11.42 -5.80
N GLN A 123 3.01 10.56 -5.12
CA GLN A 123 3.21 9.12 -5.14
C GLN A 123 2.00 8.47 -5.77
N ARG A 124 2.21 7.64 -6.80
CA ARG A 124 1.13 6.83 -7.36
C ARG A 124 0.75 5.74 -6.37
N LEU A 125 -0.53 5.64 -6.05
CA LEU A 125 -1.08 4.56 -5.27
C LEU A 125 -1.65 3.52 -6.24
N PRO A 126 -1.63 2.23 -5.88
CA PRO A 126 -2.25 1.21 -6.72
C PRO A 126 -3.76 1.44 -6.82
N ASN A 127 -4.32 1.28 -8.01
CA ASN A 127 -5.77 1.21 -8.21
C ASN A 127 -6.36 -0.06 -7.58
N SER A 128 -7.66 -0.13 -7.28
CA SER A 128 -8.22 -1.35 -6.64
C SER A 128 -8.03 -2.62 -7.47
N ALA A 129 -7.99 -2.51 -8.80
CA ALA A 129 -7.64 -3.58 -9.72
C ALA A 129 -6.11 -3.82 -9.78
N GLU A 130 -5.31 -2.76 -9.85
CA GLU A 130 -3.84 -2.87 -9.79
C GLU A 130 -3.34 -3.33 -8.42
N SER A 131 -4.04 -3.12 -7.32
CA SER A 131 -3.66 -3.63 -5.99
C SER A 131 -3.86 -5.15 -5.92
N GLN A 132 -4.70 -5.70 -6.81
CA GLN A 132 -4.89 -7.13 -7.04
C GLN A 132 -3.90 -7.69 -8.08
N LEU A 133 -3.49 -6.89 -9.08
CA LEU A 133 -2.57 -7.28 -10.16
C LEU A 133 -1.11 -6.83 -9.99
N ALA A 134 -0.79 -5.96 -9.03
CA ALA A 134 0.52 -5.37 -8.89
C ALA A 134 1.53 -6.49 -8.59
N PRO A 135 2.65 -6.56 -9.32
CA PRO A 135 3.82 -7.26 -8.80
C PRO A 135 4.13 -6.68 -7.42
N PRO A 136 4.64 -7.47 -6.47
CA PRO A 136 4.84 -6.95 -5.13
C PRO A 136 5.89 -5.87 -5.27
N GLU A 137 5.53 -4.65 -4.89
CA GLU A 137 6.50 -3.59 -4.65
C GLU A 137 7.71 -4.15 -3.91
N GLU A 138 8.92 -3.88 -4.43
CA GLU A 138 10.20 -4.15 -3.78
C GLU A 138 10.38 -3.26 -2.53
N GLY A 139 9.51 -3.46 -1.55
CA GLY A 139 9.73 -3.20 -0.13
C GLY A 139 10.02 -4.54 0.57
N PRO A 140 10.06 -4.61 1.91
CA PRO A 140 10.28 -5.86 2.61
C PRO A 140 9.06 -6.75 2.36
N GLY A 141 9.06 -7.56 1.30
CA GLY A 141 8.13 -8.64 0.94
C GLY A 141 6.61 -8.39 1.03
N ILE A 142 5.82 -9.19 0.30
CA ILE A 142 4.44 -9.41 0.76
C ILE A 142 4.50 -10.41 1.91
N TRP A 143 4.14 -9.95 3.11
CA TRP A 143 4.09 -10.81 4.28
C TRP A 143 2.67 -11.28 4.58
N ARG A 144 2.57 -12.53 4.96
CA ARG A 144 1.36 -13.10 5.55
C ARG A 144 1.66 -13.68 6.92
N SER A 145 0.67 -13.64 7.81
CA SER A 145 0.71 -14.25 9.13
C SER A 145 -0.43 -15.25 9.33
N VAL A 146 -0.17 -16.25 10.16
CA VAL A 146 -1.20 -17.02 10.86
C VAL A 146 -0.93 -16.88 12.35
N LEU A 147 -1.92 -16.39 13.11
CA LEU A 147 -1.89 -16.35 14.58
C LEU A 147 -2.68 -17.53 15.14
N VAL A 148 -2.06 -18.31 16.01
CA VAL A 148 -2.75 -19.33 16.81
C VAL A 148 -2.76 -18.85 18.27
N ALA A 149 -3.89 -18.36 18.73
CA ALA A 149 -4.05 -17.84 20.08
C ALA A 149 -4.36 -18.97 21.08
N PHE A 150 -4.14 -18.69 22.37
CA PHE A 150 -4.51 -19.56 23.49
C PHE A 150 -5.30 -18.79 24.56
N ALA A 151 -6.03 -19.52 25.40
CA ALA A 151 -6.82 -18.97 26.49
C ALA A 151 -5.91 -18.22 27.49
N GLY A 152 -6.17 -16.94 27.69
CA GLY A 152 -5.36 -16.06 28.54
C GLY A 152 -4.22 -15.32 27.82
N ALA A 153 -4.04 -15.54 26.51
CA ALA A 153 -3.17 -14.69 25.70
C ALA A 153 -3.70 -13.24 25.65
N LYS A 154 -2.79 -12.29 25.44
CA LYS A 154 -3.15 -10.87 25.26
C LYS A 154 -4.09 -10.75 24.05
N ASP A 155 -5.19 -10.01 24.21
CA ASP A 155 -6.21 -9.78 23.18
C ASP A 155 -6.93 -11.06 22.68
N ALA A 156 -6.85 -12.16 23.44
CA ALA A 156 -7.58 -13.39 23.12
C ALA A 156 -9.09 -13.13 23.08
N ARG A 157 -9.74 -13.61 22.01
CA ARG A 157 -11.19 -13.54 21.84
C ARG A 157 -11.94 -14.16 23.03
N PRO A 158 -13.03 -13.55 23.52
CA PRO A 158 -13.83 -14.10 24.60
C PRO A 158 -14.30 -15.53 24.31
N GLY A 159 -14.15 -16.41 25.29
CA GLY A 159 -14.58 -17.81 25.17
C GLY A 159 -13.60 -18.74 24.45
N LEU A 160 -12.41 -18.27 24.05
CA LEU A 160 -11.34 -19.15 23.57
C LEU A 160 -10.93 -20.13 24.69
N ARG A 161 -10.99 -21.44 24.39
CA ARG A 161 -10.67 -22.52 25.37
C ARG A 161 -9.36 -23.25 25.09
N ARG A 162 -8.75 -23.02 23.92
CA ARG A 162 -7.50 -23.68 23.51
C ARG A 162 -6.41 -23.40 24.53
N SER A 163 -5.77 -24.42 25.06
CA SER A 163 -4.61 -24.31 25.96
C SER A 163 -3.36 -23.85 25.22
N TYR A 164 -2.35 -23.43 25.98
CA TYR A 164 -1.05 -23.06 25.44
C TYR A 164 -0.40 -24.19 24.63
N ILE A 165 -0.43 -25.43 25.15
CA ILE A 165 0.17 -26.61 24.50
C ILE A 165 -0.56 -26.90 23.18
N GLU A 166 -1.91 -26.93 23.20
CA GLU A 166 -2.71 -27.17 21.99
C GLU A 166 -2.46 -26.07 20.93
N ALA A 167 -2.32 -24.81 21.33
CA ALA A 167 -2.00 -23.72 20.41
C ALA A 167 -0.60 -23.89 19.79
N LYS A 168 0.38 -24.30 20.59
CA LYS A 168 1.75 -24.55 20.11
C LYS A 168 1.80 -25.72 19.13
N GLU A 169 1.16 -26.83 19.46
CA GLU A 169 1.07 -28.00 18.59
C GLU A 169 0.33 -27.70 17.28
N MET A 170 -0.76 -26.94 17.36
CA MET A 170 -1.48 -26.47 16.18
C MET A 170 -0.62 -25.58 15.30
N ALA A 171 0.13 -24.63 15.87
CA ALA A 171 1.05 -23.78 15.11
C ALA A 171 2.17 -24.60 14.44
N ILE A 172 2.73 -25.61 15.13
CA ILE A 172 3.73 -26.51 14.55
C ILE A 172 3.14 -27.27 13.35
N HIS A 173 1.94 -27.85 13.49
CA HIS A 173 1.28 -28.56 12.40
C HIS A 173 0.95 -27.64 11.22
N LEU A 174 0.45 -26.43 11.47
CA LEU A 174 0.17 -25.45 10.42
C LEU A 174 1.45 -25.03 9.69
N ARG A 175 2.56 -24.85 10.40
CA ARG A 175 3.86 -24.57 9.79
C ARG A 175 4.30 -25.73 8.89
N MET A 176 4.19 -26.96 9.36
CA MET A 176 4.55 -28.15 8.55
C MET A 176 3.74 -28.22 7.26
N ARG A 177 2.45 -27.84 7.29
CA ARG A 177 1.64 -27.70 6.09
C ARG A 177 2.13 -26.53 5.22
N ALA A 178 2.38 -25.38 5.83
CA ALA A 178 2.74 -24.13 5.15
C ALA A 178 4.06 -24.19 4.37
N VAL A 179 5.03 -25.02 4.79
CA VAL A 179 6.30 -25.20 4.07
C VAL A 179 6.17 -26.00 2.77
N HIS A 180 5.04 -26.69 2.55
CA HIS A 180 4.81 -27.35 1.27
C HIS A 180 4.52 -26.31 0.18
N PRO A 181 5.16 -26.42 -1.00
CA PRO A 181 5.05 -25.41 -2.06
C PRO A 181 3.62 -25.24 -2.59
N ASP A 182 2.80 -26.30 -2.54
CA ASP A 182 1.42 -26.30 -3.02
C ASP A 182 0.41 -25.75 -1.98
N THR A 183 0.88 -25.37 -0.78
CA THR A 183 -0.01 -24.87 0.26
C THR A 183 -0.38 -23.41 0.01
N ASP A 184 -1.69 -23.17 -0.16
CA ASP A 184 -2.25 -21.81 -0.13
C ASP A 184 -2.24 -21.25 1.30
N PHE A 185 -1.21 -20.46 1.59
CA PHE A 185 -1.05 -19.80 2.88
C PHE A 185 -2.19 -18.80 3.18
N ALA A 186 -2.74 -18.16 2.15
CA ALA A 186 -3.85 -17.22 2.31
C ALA A 186 -5.14 -17.92 2.71
N ALA A 187 -5.42 -19.09 2.14
CA ALA A 187 -6.53 -19.95 2.56
C ALA A 187 -6.33 -20.44 4.01
N MET A 188 -5.12 -20.89 4.35
CA MET A 188 -4.78 -21.30 5.71
C MET A 188 -4.99 -20.17 6.72
N ALA A 189 -4.58 -18.94 6.39
CA ALA A 189 -4.79 -17.80 7.27
C ALA A 189 -6.27 -17.45 7.47
N ARG A 190 -7.10 -17.53 6.42
CA ARG A 190 -8.56 -17.33 6.55
C ARG A 190 -9.21 -18.37 7.45
N GLU A 191 -8.75 -19.61 7.37
CA GLU A 191 -9.36 -20.74 8.06
C GLU A 191 -8.91 -20.85 9.53
N TYR A 192 -7.63 -20.62 9.80
CA TYR A 192 -7.03 -20.97 11.09
C TYR A 192 -6.53 -19.78 11.91
N SER A 193 -6.36 -18.59 11.33
CA SER A 193 -5.81 -17.46 12.07
C SER A 193 -6.84 -16.88 13.05
N ASP A 194 -6.44 -16.74 14.30
CA ASP A 194 -7.21 -16.10 15.36
C ASP A 194 -7.11 -14.56 15.33
N GLU A 195 -6.37 -13.98 14.38
CA GLU A 195 -6.25 -12.53 14.17
C GLU A 195 -7.34 -12.03 13.18
N PRO A 196 -8.43 -11.40 13.64
CA PRO A 196 -9.64 -11.23 12.81
C PRO A 196 -9.42 -10.37 11.56
N VAL A 197 -8.62 -9.30 11.67
CA VAL A 197 -8.41 -8.34 10.58
C VAL A 197 -7.50 -8.92 9.50
N SER A 198 -6.40 -9.57 9.89
CA SER A 198 -5.47 -10.17 8.92
C SER A 198 -6.07 -11.44 8.32
N ALA A 199 -6.75 -12.29 9.11
CA ALA A 199 -7.33 -13.55 8.66
C ALA A 199 -8.22 -13.38 7.43
N VAL A 200 -9.19 -12.45 7.46
CA VAL A 200 -10.11 -12.20 6.33
C VAL A 200 -9.37 -11.73 5.06
N GLN A 201 -8.20 -11.11 5.22
CA GLN A 201 -7.32 -10.68 4.13
C GLN A 201 -6.31 -11.76 3.72
N GLY A 202 -6.50 -13.00 4.15
CA GLY A 202 -5.57 -14.10 3.90
C GLY A 202 -4.26 -13.93 4.67
N GLY A 203 -4.30 -13.33 5.85
CA GLY A 203 -3.14 -13.09 6.70
C GLY A 203 -2.26 -11.94 6.24
N ARG A 204 -2.66 -11.15 5.22
CA ARG A 204 -1.81 -10.07 4.68
C ARG A 204 -1.50 -9.05 5.78
N LEU A 205 -0.21 -8.80 6.02
CA LEU A 205 0.22 -7.76 6.94
C LEU A 205 0.14 -6.39 6.25
N GLY A 206 -0.56 -5.45 6.90
CA GLY A 206 -0.55 -4.04 6.52
C GLY A 206 0.65 -3.28 7.11
N PRO A 207 0.64 -1.94 7.05
CA PRO A 207 1.63 -1.13 7.74
C PRO A 207 1.66 -1.46 9.24
N MET A 208 2.82 -1.88 9.75
CA MET A 208 2.97 -2.28 11.15
C MET A 208 3.38 -1.10 12.02
N SER A 209 2.75 -0.96 13.19
CA SER A 209 3.18 0.02 14.19
C SER A 209 4.57 -0.35 14.75
N ARG A 210 5.29 0.62 15.32
CA ARG A 210 6.62 0.36 15.91
C ARG A 210 6.55 -0.65 17.06
N GLU A 211 5.44 -0.68 17.78
CA GLU A 211 5.19 -1.60 18.90
C GLU A 211 5.01 -3.05 18.42
N ALA A 212 4.50 -3.26 17.19
CA ALA A 212 4.39 -4.58 16.58
C ALA A 212 5.72 -5.11 16.02
N GLN A 213 6.70 -4.22 15.78
CA GLN A 213 8.03 -4.57 15.28
C GLN A 213 8.95 -5.02 16.42
N THR A 214 8.66 -6.19 16.99
CA THR A 214 9.55 -6.80 18.00
C THR A 214 10.92 -7.15 17.39
N PRO A 215 12.00 -7.23 18.18
CA PRO A 215 13.31 -7.66 17.68
C PRO A 215 13.29 -9.04 17.01
N GLN A 216 12.45 -9.95 17.49
CA GLN A 216 12.26 -11.27 16.88
C GLN A 216 11.61 -11.16 15.50
N PHE A 217 10.60 -10.30 15.36
CA PHE A 217 9.95 -10.04 14.08
C PHE A 217 10.88 -9.34 13.08
N ALA A 218 11.66 -8.36 13.53
CA ALA A 218 12.67 -7.70 12.69
C ALA A 218 13.72 -8.69 12.15
N LYS A 219 14.16 -9.64 12.98
CA LYS A 219 15.09 -10.70 12.56
C LYS A 219 14.51 -11.56 11.42
N ILE A 220 13.24 -11.96 11.52
CA ILE A 220 12.53 -12.74 10.49
C ILE A 220 12.44 -11.95 9.18
N MET A 221 12.12 -10.66 9.25
CA MET A 221 12.04 -9.81 8.05
C MET A 221 13.37 -9.72 7.28
N VAL A 222 14.50 -9.84 8.00
CA VAL A 222 15.84 -9.83 7.41
C VAL A 222 16.23 -11.22 6.90
N GLU A 223 15.86 -12.29 7.61
CA GLU A 223 16.34 -13.65 7.33
C GLU A 223 15.52 -14.39 6.27
N LEU A 224 14.22 -14.16 6.15
CA LEU A 224 13.36 -14.92 5.24
C LEU A 224 13.51 -14.48 3.78
N GLN A 225 13.75 -15.47 2.93
CA GLN A 225 13.75 -15.30 1.47
C GLN A 225 12.33 -15.34 0.91
N PRO A 226 12.10 -14.79 -0.30
CA PRO A 226 10.86 -14.97 -1.04
C PRO A 226 10.42 -16.44 -1.12
N GLY A 227 9.16 -16.70 -0.80
CA GLY A 227 8.56 -18.04 -0.72
C GLY A 227 8.74 -18.75 0.62
N GLU A 228 9.63 -18.29 1.50
CA GLU A 228 9.93 -18.99 2.75
C GLU A 228 8.90 -18.74 3.85
N VAL A 229 8.78 -19.75 4.72
CA VAL A 229 7.93 -19.75 5.92
C VAL A 229 8.80 -19.79 7.17
N SER A 230 8.49 -18.94 8.13
CA SER A 230 9.26 -18.78 9.36
C SER A 230 9.16 -20.00 10.25
N GLN A 231 10.00 -20.05 11.30
CA GLN A 231 9.71 -20.89 12.46
C GLN A 231 8.46 -20.40 13.19
N VAL A 232 7.89 -21.24 14.06
CA VAL A 232 6.82 -20.82 14.98
C VAL A 232 7.40 -19.84 15.99
N ILE A 233 6.77 -18.67 16.12
CA ILE A 233 7.24 -17.60 17.01
C ILE A 233 6.24 -17.41 18.11
N GLU A 234 6.71 -17.54 19.34
CA GLU A 234 5.91 -17.27 20.52
C GLU A 234 5.85 -15.77 20.81
N SER A 235 4.66 -15.29 21.16
CA SER A 235 4.41 -13.89 21.50
C SER A 235 3.37 -13.79 22.61
N PRO A 236 3.19 -12.61 23.24
CA PRO A 236 2.17 -12.41 24.26
C PRO A 236 0.72 -12.66 23.78
N VAL A 237 0.46 -12.57 22.47
CA VAL A 237 -0.88 -12.75 21.87
C VAL A 237 -1.11 -14.17 21.33
N GLY A 238 -0.07 -15.01 21.29
CA GLY A 238 -0.14 -16.37 20.76
C GLY A 238 1.09 -16.75 19.93
N PHE A 239 0.92 -17.74 19.05
CA PHE A 239 1.98 -18.25 18.19
C PHE A 239 1.79 -17.78 16.75
N TYR A 240 2.81 -17.12 16.20
CA TYR A 240 2.83 -16.67 14.82
C TYR A 240 3.61 -17.61 13.91
N ILE A 241 3.13 -17.71 12.67
CA ILE A 241 3.87 -18.22 11.52
C ILE A 241 3.81 -17.14 10.45
N PHE A 242 4.95 -16.77 9.89
CA PHE A 242 5.02 -15.79 8.81
C PHE A 242 5.45 -16.44 7.51
N LYS A 243 4.92 -15.95 6.39
CA LYS A 243 5.40 -16.27 5.05
C LYS A 243 5.78 -14.99 4.33
N ARG A 244 6.94 -14.98 3.69
CA ARG A 244 7.28 -13.98 2.67
C ARG A 244 6.84 -14.56 1.33
N GLU A 245 5.84 -14.00 0.69
CA GLU A 245 5.29 -14.55 -0.56
C GLU A 245 6.25 -14.35 -1.74
N ARG A 246 6.83 -13.16 -1.84
CA ARG A 246 7.67 -12.70 -2.95
C ARG A 246 8.51 -11.51 -2.46
#